data_AF-A0A9C9DAX8-F1
#
_entry.id   AF-A0A9C9DAX8-F1
#
_cell.length_a   1.000
_cell.length_b   1.000
_cell.length_c   1.000
_cell.angle_alpha   90.00
_cell.angle_beta   90.00
_cell.angle_gamma   90.00
#
_symmetry.space_group_name_H-M   'P 1'
#
loop_
_entity.id
_entity.type
_entity.pdbx_description
1 polymer ?
#
loop_
_entity_poly.entity_id
_entity_poly.type
_entity_poly.pdbx_seq_one_letter_code
_entity_poly.pdbx_strand_id
1 'polypeptide(L)'
;MSNWVNIVWLVLCLMLPFVAQAEQTSAGSSGEQGSAGVIQAFTTDKSEKSEIVSIEDDTKRLVMFVMGVPLLLLIIATVALGVAMGVYGKPVFVPHMVCAGLSLTLALGHAVVGIVWFYPF
;
A
#
# COMPACT_ATOMS: atom_id res chain seq x y z
N MET A 1 -16.33 -18.20 -26.99
CA MET A 1 -14.94 -18.12 -26.46
C MET A 1 -14.33 -16.72 -26.57
N SER A 2 -14.79 -15.84 -27.48
CA SER A 2 -14.26 -14.47 -27.65
C SER A 2 -14.52 -13.51 -26.46
N ASN A 3 -15.67 -13.62 -25.78
CA ASN A 3 -16.05 -12.65 -24.72
C ASN A 3 -15.19 -12.74 -23.44
N TRP A 4 -14.56 -13.89 -23.17
CA TRP A 4 -13.69 -14.06 -22.01
C TRP A 4 -12.34 -13.37 -22.18
N VAL A 5 -11.80 -13.36 -23.41
CA VAL A 5 -10.54 -12.69 -23.73
C VAL A 5 -10.72 -11.17 -23.62
N ASN A 6 -11.87 -10.65 -24.06
CA ASN A 6 -12.21 -9.22 -23.95
C ASN A 6 -12.33 -8.75 -22.50
N ILE A 7 -12.84 -9.61 -21.60
CA ILE A 7 -12.94 -9.29 -20.16
C ILE A 7 -11.55 -9.26 -19.50
N VAL A 8 -10.68 -10.22 -19.84
CA VAL A 8 -9.29 -10.23 -19.34
C VAL A 8 -8.51 -9.00 -19.86
N TRP A 9 -8.72 -8.61 -21.11
CA TRP A 9 -8.12 -7.41 -21.70
C TRP A 9 -8.64 -6.11 -21.07
N LEU A 10 -9.94 -6.03 -20.77
CA LEU A 10 -10.55 -4.89 -20.09
C LEU A 10 -10.02 -4.71 -18.67
N VAL A 11 -9.82 -5.80 -17.93
CA VAL A 11 -9.25 -5.75 -16.57
C VAL A 11 -7.75 -5.39 -16.60
N LEU A 12 -7.01 -5.83 -17.61
CA LEU A 12 -5.60 -5.49 -17.79
C LEU A 12 -5.40 -4.01 -18.19
N CYS A 13 -6.29 -3.44 -19.02
CA CYS A 13 -6.28 -2.02 -19.36
C CYS A 13 -6.70 -1.10 -18.21
N LEU A 14 -7.55 -1.57 -17.29
CA LEU A 14 -8.00 -0.79 -16.13
C LEU A 14 -6.91 -0.60 -15.06
N MET A 15 -5.83 -1.39 -15.11
CA MET A 15 -4.69 -1.31 -14.18
C MET A 15 -3.59 -0.32 -14.61
N LEU A 16 -3.81 0.47 -15.69
CA LEU A 16 -2.81 1.36 -16.30
C LEU A 16 -3.04 2.88 -16.13
N PRO A 17 -3.35 3.40 -14.93
CA PRO A 17 -2.97 4.79 -14.70
C PRO A 17 -2.35 4.99 -13.33
N PHE A 18 -1.01 4.96 -13.22
CA PHE A 18 -0.28 5.87 -12.32
C PHE A 18 1.26 5.82 -12.52
N VAL A 19 1.77 6.26 -13.67
CA VAL A 19 3.15 6.77 -13.75
C VAL A 19 3.09 8.08 -14.54
N ALA A 20 2.69 9.14 -13.85
CA ALA A 20 2.86 10.51 -14.32
C ALA A 20 2.93 11.45 -13.10
N GLN A 21 4.00 12.27 -13.09
CA GLN A 21 4.31 13.40 -12.21
C GLN A 21 4.80 13.13 -10.77
N ALA A 22 6.07 13.47 -10.53
CA ALA A 22 6.40 14.84 -10.12
C ALA A 22 7.91 15.14 -10.35
N GLU A 23 8.21 15.98 -11.34
CA GLU A 23 9.43 16.81 -11.35
C GLU A 23 8.96 18.23 -11.06
N GLN A 24 9.46 18.84 -9.98
CA GLN A 24 9.34 20.28 -9.75
C GLN A 24 10.53 20.77 -8.94
N THR A 25 11.56 21.19 -9.69
CA THR A 25 12.56 22.14 -9.22
C THR A 25 11.90 23.52 -9.11
N SER A 26 12.09 24.21 -7.99
CA SER A 26 11.93 25.67 -7.92
C SER A 26 12.84 26.24 -6.83
N ALA A 27 13.91 26.90 -7.29
CA ALA A 27 14.73 27.81 -6.52
C ALA A 27 14.07 29.20 -6.51
N GLY A 28 14.05 29.87 -5.36
CA GLY A 28 13.55 31.24 -5.18
C GLY A 28 14.18 31.89 -3.94
N SER A 29 14.58 33.15 -4.06
CA SER A 29 15.65 33.82 -3.31
C SER A 29 15.15 34.91 -2.34
N SER A 30 15.91 35.11 -1.24
CA SER A 30 16.20 36.37 -0.49
C SER A 30 15.14 37.09 0.37
N GLY A 31 15.55 37.48 1.59
CA GLY A 31 14.96 38.61 2.35
C GLY A 31 15.25 38.62 3.85
N GLU A 32 16.30 39.34 4.28
CA GLU A 32 16.68 39.63 5.68
C GLU A 32 15.64 40.45 6.47
N GLN A 33 15.28 40.00 7.67
CA GLN A 33 14.81 40.83 8.80
C GLN A 33 14.84 40.05 10.13
N GLY A 34 15.61 40.53 11.13
CA GLY A 34 15.37 40.21 12.55
C GLY A 34 16.40 39.35 13.30
N SER A 35 17.62 39.87 13.53
CA SER A 35 18.68 39.23 14.34
C SER A 35 18.26 38.82 15.78
N ALA A 36 17.26 39.49 16.37
CA ALA A 36 16.68 39.10 17.67
C ALA A 36 15.53 38.08 17.57
N GLY A 37 14.92 37.93 16.38
CA GLY A 37 13.87 36.94 16.11
C GLY A 37 14.42 35.56 15.73
N VAL A 38 15.60 35.50 15.11
CA VAL A 38 16.24 34.24 14.71
C VAL A 38 16.63 33.37 15.91
N ILE A 39 17.15 33.93 17.00
CA ILE A 39 17.50 33.12 18.19
C ILE A 39 16.25 32.55 18.87
N GLN A 40 15.13 33.30 18.87
CA GLN A 40 13.86 32.82 19.41
C GLN A 40 13.18 31.80 18.48
N ALA A 41 13.35 31.93 17.15
CA ALA A 41 12.94 30.91 16.18
C ALA A 41 13.74 29.61 16.34
N PHE A 42 15.07 29.68 16.48
CA PHE A 42 15.91 28.48 16.71
C PHE A 42 15.67 27.80 18.06
N THR A 43 15.17 28.51 19.07
CA THR A 43 14.88 27.95 20.41
C THR A 43 13.44 27.39 20.49
N THR A 44 12.51 27.94 19.71
CA THR A 44 11.12 27.45 19.62
C THR A 44 11.03 26.18 18.77
N ASP A 45 11.84 26.06 17.71
CA ASP A 45 11.93 24.86 16.85
C ASP A 45 12.45 23.61 17.59
N LYS A 46 13.22 23.80 18.68
CA LYS A 46 13.78 22.68 19.45
C LYS A 46 12.80 22.11 20.49
N SER A 47 11.63 22.74 20.68
CA SER A 47 10.58 22.31 21.58
C SER A 47 9.31 21.85 20.86
N GLU A 48 9.34 21.63 19.55
CA GLU A 48 8.44 20.65 18.93
C GLU A 48 9.20 19.34 18.79
N LYS A 49 8.82 18.43 19.69
CA LYS A 49 9.05 16.99 19.67
C LYS A 49 9.29 16.49 18.23
N SER A 50 10.54 16.14 17.94
CA SER A 50 11.06 15.65 16.66
C SER A 50 10.04 15.03 15.70
N GLU A 51 9.67 15.81 14.69
CA GLU A 51 8.94 15.43 13.47
C GLU A 51 9.63 14.27 12.69
N ILE A 52 10.91 14.01 12.99
CA ILE A 52 11.69 12.88 12.44
C ILE A 52 11.28 11.51 13.04
N VAL A 53 10.51 11.47 14.13
CA VAL A 53 10.06 10.20 14.79
C VAL A 53 8.57 9.92 14.58
N SER A 54 7.84 10.79 13.88
CA SER A 54 6.46 10.55 13.45
C SER A 54 6.39 10.49 11.94
N ILE A 55 6.89 9.39 11.35
CA ILE A 55 6.20 8.92 10.14
C ILE A 55 4.75 8.71 10.57
N GLU A 56 3.87 9.58 10.06
CA GLU A 56 2.46 9.71 10.42
C GLU A 56 1.83 8.33 10.57
N ASP A 57 1.39 7.99 11.79
CA ASP A 57 0.79 6.67 12.07
C ASP A 57 -0.44 6.40 11.18
N ASP A 58 -1.07 7.48 10.70
CA ASP A 58 -2.16 7.42 9.73
C ASP A 58 -1.69 6.87 8.38
N THR A 59 -0.51 7.23 7.91
CA THR A 59 0.07 6.69 6.67
C THR A 59 0.41 5.20 6.84
N LYS A 60 0.98 4.79 7.98
CA LYS A 60 1.26 3.37 8.26
C LYS A 60 -0.03 2.54 8.30
N ARG A 61 -1.08 3.04 8.95
CA ARG A 61 -2.41 2.42 8.97
C ARG A 61 -3.03 2.35 7.59
N LEU A 62 -2.91 3.41 6.79
CA LEU A 62 -3.44 3.44 5.43
C LEU A 62 -2.72 2.42 4.54
N VAL A 63 -1.39 2.33 4.61
CA VAL A 63 -0.62 1.32 3.87
C VAL A 63 -1.01 -0.10 4.29
N MET A 64 -1.14 -0.36 5.61
CA MET A 64 -1.59 -1.67 6.09
C MET A 64 -3.02 -1.99 5.62
N PHE A 65 -3.91 -1.01 5.61
CA PHE A 65 -5.26 -1.19 5.07
C PHE A 65 -5.24 -1.50 3.57
N VAL A 66 -4.51 -0.71 2.78
CA VAL A 66 -4.38 -0.89 1.32
C VAL A 66 -3.71 -2.22 0.97
N MET A 67 -2.79 -2.72 1.79
CA MET A 67 -2.22 -4.08 1.65
C MET A 67 -3.20 -5.19 2.08
N GLY A 68 -4.06 -4.93 3.07
CA GLY A 68 -5.05 -5.89 3.57
C GLY A 68 -6.23 -6.10 2.63
N VAL A 69 -6.67 -5.07 1.89
CA VAL A 69 -7.76 -5.17 0.91
C VAL A 69 -7.51 -6.22 -0.19
N PRO A 70 -6.38 -6.21 -0.93
CA PRO A 70 -6.09 -7.23 -1.94
C PRO A 70 -5.91 -8.61 -1.31
N LEU A 71 -5.38 -8.71 -0.09
CA LEU A 71 -5.30 -9.96 0.66
C LEU A 71 -6.70 -10.55 0.89
N LEU A 72 -7.63 -9.74 1.38
CA LEU A 72 -9.01 -10.16 1.62
C LEU A 72 -9.70 -10.62 0.32
N LEU A 73 -9.49 -9.86 -0.77
CA LEU A 73 -10.01 -10.22 -2.09
C LEU A 73 -9.46 -11.57 -2.58
N LEU A 74 -8.15 -11.79 -2.44
CA LEU A 74 -7.51 -13.05 -2.83
C LEU A 74 -8.00 -14.23 -1.98
N ILE A 75 -8.20 -14.04 -0.67
CA ILE A 75 -8.77 -15.07 0.22
C ILE A 75 -10.17 -15.46 -0.25
N ILE A 76 -11.05 -14.48 -0.48
CA ILE A 76 -12.43 -14.74 -0.95
C ILE A 76 -12.41 -15.47 -2.29
N ALA A 77 -11.57 -15.04 -3.23
CA ALA A 77 -11.42 -15.70 -4.52
C ALA A 77 -10.91 -17.15 -4.37
N THR A 78 -9.92 -17.37 -3.50
CA THR A 78 -9.35 -18.70 -3.22
C THR A 78 -10.40 -19.64 -2.65
N VAL A 79 -11.21 -19.16 -1.70
CA VAL A 79 -12.32 -19.92 -1.11
C VAL A 79 -13.38 -20.23 -2.16
N ALA A 80 -13.81 -19.25 -2.96
CA ALA A 80 -14.79 -19.46 -4.02
C ALA A 80 -14.31 -20.52 -5.05
N LEU A 81 -13.04 -20.46 -5.44
CA LEU A 81 -12.41 -21.46 -6.32
C LEU A 81 -12.31 -22.83 -5.65
N GLY A 82 -11.98 -22.87 -4.35
CA GLY A 82 -11.92 -24.11 -3.56
C GLY A 82 -13.29 -24.79 -3.48
N VAL A 83 -14.35 -24.02 -3.24
CA VAL A 83 -15.74 -24.51 -3.25
C VAL A 83 -16.14 -25.00 -4.65
N ALA A 84 -15.78 -24.26 -5.71
CA ALA A 84 -16.03 -24.67 -7.09
C ALA A 84 -15.35 -26.01 -7.45
N MET A 85 -14.17 -26.28 -6.90
CA MET A 85 -13.46 -27.54 -7.11
C MET A 85 -14.04 -28.67 -6.26
N GLY A 86 -14.19 -28.43 -4.94
CA GLY A 86 -14.57 -29.46 -3.98
C GLY A 86 -16.03 -29.88 -4.06
N VAL A 87 -16.93 -28.93 -4.33
CA VAL A 87 -18.38 -29.20 -4.39
C VAL A 87 -18.86 -29.43 -5.82
N TYR A 88 -18.41 -28.61 -6.78
CA TYR A 88 -18.91 -28.66 -8.16
C TYR A 88 -18.01 -29.45 -9.11
N GLY A 89 -16.86 -29.98 -8.66
CA GLY A 89 -15.96 -30.79 -9.47
C GLY A 89 -15.33 -30.05 -10.66
N LYS A 90 -15.35 -28.71 -10.66
CA LYS A 90 -14.76 -27.92 -11.76
C LYS A 90 -13.23 -27.99 -11.73
N PRO A 91 -12.55 -28.07 -12.90
CA PRO A 91 -11.10 -28.15 -12.99
C PRO A 91 -10.43 -26.77 -12.80
N VAL A 92 -10.66 -26.13 -11.66
CA VAL A 92 -10.09 -24.81 -11.29
C VAL A 92 -8.91 -24.95 -10.32
N PHE A 93 -8.23 -26.10 -10.35
CA PHE A 93 -7.11 -26.41 -9.46
C PHE A 93 -5.94 -25.42 -9.59
N VAL A 94 -5.49 -25.18 -10.82
CA VAL A 94 -4.38 -24.26 -11.08
C VAL A 94 -4.67 -22.84 -10.59
N PRO A 95 -5.77 -22.17 -10.97
CA PRO A 95 -6.05 -20.82 -10.47
C PRO A 95 -6.28 -20.78 -8.95
N HIS A 96 -6.83 -21.83 -8.35
CA HIS A 96 -6.95 -21.93 -6.89
C HIS A 96 -5.58 -21.97 -6.21
N MET A 97 -4.66 -22.82 -6.68
CA MET A 97 -3.31 -22.95 -6.12
C MET A 97 -2.50 -21.66 -6.25
N VAL A 98 -2.62 -20.95 -7.38
CA VAL A 98 -1.97 -19.65 -7.59
C VAL A 98 -2.52 -18.60 -6.62
N CYS A 99 -3.86 -18.46 -6.50
CA CYS A 99 -4.45 -17.52 -5.56
C CYS A 99 -4.10 -17.86 -4.11
N ALA A 100 -4.08 -19.15 -3.74
CA ALA A 100 -3.70 -19.60 -2.42
C ALA A 100 -2.24 -19.22 -2.08
N GLY A 101 -1.31 -19.45 -3.02
CA GLY A 101 0.09 -19.07 -2.86
C GLY A 101 0.27 -17.56 -2.70
N LEU A 102 -0.37 -16.76 -3.57
CA LEU A 102 -0.31 -15.30 -3.49
C LEU A 102 -0.96 -14.76 -2.20
N SER A 103 -2.09 -15.34 -1.77
CA SER A 103 -2.72 -14.97 -0.50
C SER A 103 -1.79 -15.22 0.68
N LEU A 104 -1.10 -16.37 0.68
CA LEU A 104 -0.21 -16.76 1.76
C LEU A 104 1.02 -15.85 1.84
N THR A 105 1.66 -15.54 0.71
CA THR A 105 2.82 -14.65 0.69
C THR A 105 2.45 -13.22 1.11
N LEU A 106 1.31 -12.71 0.61
CA LEU A 106 0.81 -11.39 0.97
C LEU A 106 0.40 -11.33 2.45
N ALA A 107 -0.20 -12.39 2.99
CA ALA A 107 -0.53 -12.49 4.41
C ALA A 107 0.70 -12.50 5.30
N LEU A 108 1.76 -13.20 4.90
CA LEU A 108 3.02 -13.18 5.62
C LEU A 108 3.62 -11.77 5.62
N GLY A 109 3.69 -11.13 4.45
CA GLY A 109 4.19 -9.77 4.31
C GLY A 109 3.38 -8.76 5.13
N HIS A 110 2.05 -8.84 5.06
CA HIS A 110 1.14 -8.00 5.84
C HIS A 110 1.33 -8.19 7.36
N ALA A 111 1.45 -9.43 7.83
CA ALA A 111 1.70 -9.73 9.24
C ALA A 111 3.07 -9.22 9.71
N VAL A 112 4.13 -9.43 8.91
CA VAL A 112 5.49 -8.98 9.23
C VAL A 112 5.59 -7.46 9.25
N VAL A 113 5.01 -6.77 8.27
CA VAL A 113 4.97 -5.30 8.27
C VAL A 113 4.19 -4.78 9.48
N GLY A 114 3.07 -5.44 9.81
CA GLY A 114 2.29 -5.10 11.00
C GLY A 114 3.06 -5.21 12.30
N ILE A 115 3.80 -6.30 12.52
CA ILE A 115 4.60 -6.48 13.74
C ILE A 115 5.75 -5.46 13.79
N VAL A 116 6.47 -5.27 12.67
CA VAL A 116 7.64 -4.39 12.61
C VAL A 116 7.25 -2.92 12.81
N TRP A 117 6.12 -2.48 12.27
CA TRP A 117 5.71 -1.07 12.37
C TRP A 117 4.96 -0.72 13.65
N PHE A 118 4.14 -1.63 14.20
CA PHE A 118 3.30 -1.33 15.38
C PHE A 118 3.82 -1.92 16.68
N TYR A 119 4.79 -2.84 16.61
CA TYR A 119 5.42 -3.41 17.79
C TYR A 119 6.95 -3.45 17.64
N PRO A 120 7.62 -2.31 17.38
CA PRO A 120 9.07 -2.24 17.41
C PRO A 120 9.54 -2.38 18.86
N PHE A 121 10.12 -3.54 19.17
CA PHE A 121 10.72 -3.85 20.47
C PHE A 121 12.01 -3.05 20.70
#